data_AF-A0A5R2N2R2-F1
#
_entry.id   AF-A0A5R2N2R2-F1
#
_cell.length_a   1.000
_cell.length_b   1.000
_cell.length_c   1.000
_cell.angle_alpha   90.00
_cell.angle_beta   90.00
_cell.angle_gamma   90.00
#
_symmetry.space_group_name_H-M   'P 1'
#
loop_
_entity.id
_entity.type
_entity.pdbx_description
1 polymer ?
#
loop_
_entity_poly.entity_id
_entity_poly.type
_entity_poly.pdbx_seq_one_letter_code
_entity_poly.pdbx_strand_id
1 'polypeptide(L)'
;ENGAFVVAAAQGGLHEDGRETYGHSLIIDPWGRIIAEAAHDEPGVIVAAIDPAQSLAARKKIPNLKNARDFTINAGEVDAPRLRGAAS
;
A
#
# COMPACT_ATOMS: atom_id res chain seq x y z
N GLU A 1 4.53 0.88 9.83
CA GLU A 1 3.62 1.40 8.80
C GLU A 1 2.24 0.81 9.02
N ASN A 2 1.60 0.02 8.16
CA ASN A 2 0.24 -0.50 8.44
C ASN A 2 0.13 -2.02 8.67
N GLY A 3 1.26 -2.74 8.52
CA GLY A 3 1.29 -4.21 8.59
C GLY A 3 0.29 -4.82 7.61
N ALA A 4 0.21 -4.28 6.39
CA ALA A 4 -0.76 -4.62 5.37
C ALA A 4 -0.04 -5.06 4.10
N PHE A 5 -0.70 -5.91 3.30
CA PHE A 5 -0.26 -6.14 1.93
C PHE A 5 -0.46 -4.85 1.12
N VAL A 6 0.42 -4.61 0.15
CA VAL A 6 0.30 -3.52 -0.81
C VAL A 6 0.27 -4.11 -2.20
N VAL A 7 -0.75 -3.75 -2.98
CA VAL A 7 -0.85 -4.06 -4.40
C VAL A 7 -0.74 -2.74 -5.15
N ALA A 8 0.39 -2.53 -5.83
CA ALA A 8 0.74 -1.31 -6.52
C ALA A 8 0.83 -1.57 -8.02
N ALA A 9 -0.31 -1.59 -8.70
CA ALA A 9 -0.35 -1.60 -10.15
C ALA A 9 0.09 -0.23 -10.68
N ALA A 10 0.93 -0.23 -11.71
CA ALA A 10 1.53 0.96 -12.28
C ALA A 10 1.48 0.94 -13.81
N GLN A 11 1.35 2.12 -14.41
CA GLN A 11 1.61 2.30 -15.84
C GLN A 11 3.12 2.22 -16.10
N GLY A 12 3.50 1.65 -17.23
CA GLY A 12 4.89 1.55 -17.66
C GLY A 12 5.05 1.95 -19.12
N GLY A 13 6.27 2.33 -19.48
CA GLY A 13 6.71 2.60 -20.84
C GLY A 13 6.47 4.05 -21.28
N LEU A 14 6.67 4.26 -22.58
CA LEU A 14 6.44 5.51 -23.28
C LEU A 14 4.97 5.62 -23.72
N HIS A 15 4.33 6.73 -23.33
CA HIS A 15 2.95 7.05 -23.69
C HIS A 15 2.91 7.82 -25.01
N GLU A 16 1.75 7.83 -25.67
CA GLU A 16 1.55 8.54 -26.95
C GLU A 16 1.84 10.05 -26.87
N ASP A 17 1.69 10.63 -25.66
CA ASP A 17 1.96 12.03 -25.37
C ASP A 17 3.44 12.33 -25.05
N GLY A 18 4.32 11.32 -25.15
CA GLY A 18 5.75 11.43 -24.90
C GLY A 18 6.15 11.35 -23.42
N ARG A 19 5.21 11.14 -22.49
CA ARG A 19 5.55 10.87 -21.08
C ARG A 19 6.08 9.45 -20.95
N GLU A 20 7.08 9.27 -20.08
CA GLU A 20 7.53 7.96 -19.65
C GLU A 20 7.05 7.67 -18.23
N THR A 21 6.58 6.45 -18.00
CA THR A 21 6.20 5.95 -16.67
C THR A 21 7.02 4.74 -16.33
N TYR A 22 7.42 4.65 -15.06
CA TYR A 22 8.41 3.66 -14.62
C TYR A 22 7.94 2.21 -14.75
N GLY A 23 6.64 1.93 -14.68
CA GLY A 23 6.17 0.55 -14.55
C GLY A 23 6.49 0.02 -13.17
N HIS A 24 7.15 -1.14 -13.09
CA HIS A 24 7.48 -1.80 -11.83
C HIS A 24 6.26 -1.97 -10.93
N SER A 25 5.19 -2.57 -11.48
CA SER A 25 4.06 -2.98 -10.65
C SER A 25 4.53 -3.96 -9.57
N LEU A 26 4.10 -3.77 -8.32
CA LEU A 26 4.55 -4.56 -7.16
C LEU A 26 3.39 -5.16 -6.37
N ILE A 27 3.63 -6.34 -5.79
CA ILE A 27 2.86 -6.87 -4.66
C ILE A 27 3.83 -7.06 -3.50
N ILE A 28 3.52 -6.47 -2.34
CA ILE A 28 4.38 -6.43 -1.16
C ILE A 28 3.68 -7.06 0.05
N ASP A 29 4.41 -7.87 0.82
CA ASP A 29 3.94 -8.48 2.07
C ASP A 29 3.83 -7.47 3.23
N PRO A 30 3.13 -7.81 4.33
CA PRO A 30 3.01 -6.94 5.52
C PRO A 30 4.31 -6.55 6.23
N TRP A 31 5.44 -7.18 5.87
CA TRP A 31 6.77 -6.90 6.40
C TRP A 31 7.63 -6.06 5.45
N GLY A 32 7.10 -5.70 4.27
CA GLY A 32 7.78 -4.91 3.26
C GLY A 32 8.56 -5.72 2.22
N ARG A 33 8.38 -7.04 2.14
CA ARG A 33 9.03 -7.86 1.10
C ARG A 33 8.24 -7.81 -0.19
N ILE A 34 8.93 -7.60 -1.32
CA ILE A 34 8.35 -7.79 -2.65
C ILE A 34 8.10 -9.28 -2.86
N ILE A 35 6.84 -9.66 -3.08
CA ILE A 35 6.41 -11.03 -3.33
C ILE A 35 5.99 -11.28 -4.78
N ALA A 36 5.77 -10.21 -5.55
CA ALA A 36 5.75 -10.24 -7.00
C ALA A 36 6.12 -8.86 -7.55
N GLU A 37 6.81 -8.83 -8.69
CA GLU A 37 7.23 -7.61 -9.37
C GLU A 37 7.21 -7.83 -10.89
N ALA A 38 6.64 -6.88 -11.62
CA ALA A 38 6.84 -6.76 -13.05
C ALA A 38 8.13 -5.94 -13.24
N ALA A 39 9.29 -6.59 -13.30
CA ALA A 39 10.60 -5.92 -13.32
C ALA A 39 10.94 -5.32 -14.70
N HIS A 40 9.95 -4.64 -15.28
CA HIS A 40 9.95 -3.98 -16.57
C HIS A 40 8.82 -2.95 -16.59
N ASP A 41 8.75 -2.20 -17.67
CA ASP A 41 7.75 -1.18 -17.95
C ASP A 41 6.78 -1.57 -19.08
N GLU A 42 6.97 -2.75 -19.68
CA GLU A 42 6.05 -3.35 -20.66
C GLU A 42 4.72 -3.84 -20.06
N PRO A 43 3.65 -4.01 -20.86
CA PRO A 43 2.40 -4.62 -20.41
C PRO A 43 2.60 -6.03 -19.83
N GLY A 44 1.99 -6.32 -18.68
CA GLY A 44 2.14 -7.62 -18.04
C GLY A 44 1.17 -7.85 -16.89
N VAL A 45 1.19 -9.08 -16.37
CA VAL A 45 0.41 -9.49 -15.19
C VAL A 45 1.34 -10.20 -14.22
N ILE A 46 1.27 -9.79 -12.96
CA ILE A 46 1.94 -10.46 -11.85
C ILE A 46 0.92 -11.01 -10.87
N VAL A 47 1.27 -12.12 -10.23
CA VAL A 47 0.40 -12.86 -9.32
C VAL A 47 1.18 -13.24 -8.08
N ALA A 48 0.55 -13.10 -6.91
CA ALA A 48 1.08 -13.57 -5.64
C ALA A 48 -0.03 -14.23 -4.81
N ALA A 49 0.35 -15.22 -4.01
CA ALA A 49 -0.54 -15.79 -3.00
C ALA A 49 -0.62 -14.84 -1.79
N ILE A 50 -1.83 -14.54 -1.33
CA ILE A 50 -2.07 -13.70 -0.17
C ILE A 50 -2.66 -14.54 0.95
N ASP A 51 -2.00 -14.51 2.11
CA ASP A 51 -2.55 -15.01 3.37
C ASP A 51 -2.83 -13.83 4.31
N PRO A 52 -4.11 -13.44 4.50
CA PRO A 52 -4.49 -12.35 5.39
C PRO A 52 -4.02 -12.51 6.83
N ALA A 53 -3.76 -13.74 7.31
CA ALA A 53 -3.27 -13.97 8.67
C ALA A 53 -1.88 -13.36 8.90
N GLN A 54 -1.07 -13.19 7.84
CA GLN A 54 0.24 -12.56 7.94
C GLN A 54 0.16 -11.08 8.34
N SER A 55 -0.89 -10.37 7.90
CA SER A 55 -1.12 -8.98 8.27
C SER A 55 -1.40 -8.84 9.76
N LEU A 56 -2.28 -9.70 10.30
CA LEU A 56 -2.55 -9.76 11.73
C LEU A 56 -1.29 -10.10 12.53
N ALA A 57 -0.50 -11.07 12.05
CA ALA A 57 0.74 -11.46 12.70
C ALA A 57 1.77 -10.31 12.73
N ALA A 58 1.90 -9.55 11.64
CA ALA A 58 2.79 -8.39 11.56
C ALA A 58 2.39 -7.28 12.56
N ARG A 59 1.09 -6.95 12.63
CA ARG A 59 0.56 -5.95 13.59
C ARG A 59 0.78 -6.36 15.05
N LYS A 60 0.72 -7.66 15.36
CA LYS A 60 1.02 -8.18 16.70
C LYS A 60 2.50 -8.05 17.07
N LYS A 61 3.41 -8.25 16.12
CA LYS A 61 4.86 -8.14 16.35
C LYS A 61 5.30 -6.70 16.64
N ILE A 62 4.73 -5.73 15.92
CA ILE A 62 5.04 -4.30 16.12
C ILE A 62 3.72 -3.55 16.33
N PRO A 63 3.23 -3.44 17.59
CA PRO A 63 1.91 -2.88 17.89
C PRO A 63 1.94 -1.34 17.93
N ASN A 64 2.43 -0.70 16.86
CA ASN A 64 2.59 0.77 16.77
C ASN A 64 1.27 1.54 17.01
N LEU A 65 0.13 0.96 16.67
CA LEU A 65 -1.19 1.56 16.86
C LEU A 65 -1.58 1.78 18.33
N LYS A 66 -0.91 1.11 19.29
CA LYS A 66 -1.06 1.42 20.71
C LYS A 66 -0.65 2.87 21.03
N ASN A 67 0.26 3.41 20.25
CA ASN A 67 0.76 4.78 20.40
C ASN A 67 0.07 5.77 19.44
N ALA A 68 -0.94 5.34 18.68
CA ALA A 68 -1.66 6.21 17.76
C ALA A 68 -2.40 7.31 18.52
N ARG A 69 -2.23 8.55 18.07
CA ARG A 69 -2.93 9.73 18.57
C ARG A 69 -4.08 10.07 17.64
N ASP A 70 -5.17 10.57 18.21
CA ASP A 70 -6.32 11.02 17.43
C ASP A 70 -5.97 12.31 16.68
N PHE A 71 -6.54 12.45 15.48
CA PHE A 71 -6.38 13.63 14.64
C PHE A 71 -7.69 13.96 13.91
N THR A 72 -7.79 15.18 13.41
CA THR A 72 -8.88 15.62 12.51
C THR A 72 -8.28 15.97 11.16
N ILE A 73 -9.05 15.73 10.09
CA ILE A 73 -8.67 16.14 8.74
C ILE A 73 -9.48 17.39 8.39
N ASN A 74 -8.80 18.52 8.13
CA ASN A 74 -9.48 19.72 7.68
C ASN A 74 -9.79 19.58 6.19
N ALA A 75 -10.98 19.07 5.86
CA ALA A 75 -11.40 18.84 4.48
C ALA A 75 -12.01 20.08 3.77
N GLY A 76 -12.08 21.23 4.45
CA GLY A 76 -12.78 22.42 3.95
C GLY A 76 -14.30 22.27 4.13
N GLU A 77 -14.82 23.02 5.10
CA GLU A 77 -16.20 23.03 5.62
C GLU A 77 -16.73 21.71 6.24
N VAL A 78 -17.36 21.89 7.41
CA VAL A 78 -17.90 20.95 8.42
C VAL A 78 -16.89 20.15 9.28
N ASP A 79 -17.22 20.04 10.57
CA ASP A 79 -16.52 19.27 11.62
C ASP A 79 -16.19 17.86 11.12
N ALA A 80 -14.94 17.65 10.74
CA ALA A 80 -14.48 16.32 10.36
C ALA A 80 -14.40 15.44 11.62
N PRO A 81 -14.94 14.20 11.56
CA PRO A 81 -14.86 13.29 12.69
C PRO A 81 -13.41 13.07 13.10
N ARG A 82 -13.16 12.97 14.42
CA ARG A 82 -11.85 12.56 14.92
C ARG A 82 -11.53 11.17 14.40
N LEU A 83 -10.48 11.08 13.61
CA LEU A 83 -9.95 9.83 13.09
C LEU A 83 -8.87 9.33 14.04
N ARG A 84 -8.88 8.02 14.27
CA ARG A 84 -7.78 7.31 14.90
C ARG A 84 -7.00 6.59 13.82
N GLY A 85 -5.66 6.60 13.91
CA GLY A 85 -4.81 5.85 12.98
C GLY A 85 -5.31 4.42 12.83
N ALA A 86 -5.61 4.01 11.59
CA ALA A 86 -6.45 2.86 11.30
C ALA A 86 -5.90 1.56 11.92
N ALA A 87 -6.74 0.88 12.69
CA ALA A 87 -6.62 -0.54 13.04
C ALA A 87 -7.71 -1.29 12.27
N SER A 88 -7.30 -2.21 11.40
CA SER A 88 -8.12 -3.38 11.05
C SER A 88 -7.60 -4.58 11.83
#